data_AF-A0A2P8E4R6-F1
#
_entry.id   AF-A0A2P8E4R6-F1
#
_cell.length_a   1.000
_cell.length_b   1.000
_cell.length_c   1.000
_cell.angle_alpha   90.00
_cell.angle_beta   90.00
_cell.angle_gamma   90.00
#
_symmetry.space_group_name_H-M   'P 1'
#
loop_
_entity.id
_entity.type
_entity.pdbx_description
1 polymer ?
#
loop_
_entity_poly.entity_id
_entity_poly.type
_entity_poly.pdbx_seq_one_letter_code
_entity_poly.pdbx_strand_id
1 'polypeptide(L)' 'MNKMTPIQIDGCKLIPLDQLTIDQANDLRSWLPKEDILQIHFQGFLFNECIAYDTYVYWFKTHQVLSRTYESILDF' A
#
# COMPACT_ATOMS: atom_id res chain seq x y z
N MET A 1 -2.27 3.79 12.53
CA MET A 1 -2.00 3.89 11.08
C MET A 1 -3.14 4.64 10.40
N ASN A 2 -2.86 5.74 9.70
CA ASN A 2 -3.87 6.45 8.91
C ASN A 2 -4.00 5.80 7.53
N LYS A 3 -5.24 5.60 7.07
CA LYS A 3 -5.53 5.05 5.75
C LYS A 3 -5.22 6.12 4.69
N MET A 4 -4.49 5.75 3.65
CA MET A 4 -4.20 6.64 2.54
C MET A 4 -5.40 6.86 1.61
N THR A 5 -5.45 8.05 1.03
CA THR A 5 -6.35 8.40 -0.08
C THR A 5 -5.68 8.03 -1.41
N PRO A 6 -6.36 7.29 -2.30
CA PRO A 6 -5.79 6.95 -3.60
C PRO A 6 -5.75 8.15 -4.54
N ILE A 7 -4.78 8.12 -5.45
CA ILE A 7 -4.81 8.96 -6.66
C ILE A 7 -5.68 8.28 -7.72
N GLN A 8 -6.35 9.08 -8.54
CA GLN A 8 -7.17 8.58 -9.64
C GLN A 8 -6.51 8.91 -10.97
N ILE A 9 -6.07 7.89 -11.70
CA ILE A 9 -5.42 8.00 -13.01
C ILE A 9 -6.19 7.10 -13.97
N ASP A 10 -6.67 7.66 -15.08
CA ASP A 10 -7.40 6.93 -16.13
C ASP A 10 -8.55 6.06 -15.61
N GLY A 11 -9.28 6.55 -14.60
CA GLY A 11 -10.37 5.82 -13.95
C GLY A 11 -9.95 4.76 -12.94
N CYS A 12 -8.65 4.46 -12.83
CA CYS A 12 -8.08 3.53 -11.87
C CYS A 12 -7.69 4.27 -10.57
N LYS A 13 -7.95 3.62 -9.42
CA LYS A 13 -7.51 4.12 -8.10
C LYS A 13 -6.20 3.45 -7.72
N LEU A 14 -5.19 4.26 -7.46
CA LEU A 14 -3.82 3.80 -7.25
C LEU A 14 -3.22 4.41 -5.99
N ILE A 15 -2.25 3.71 -5.42
CA ILE A 15 -1.45 4.18 -4.28
C ILE A 15 0.02 4.14 -4.70
N PRO A 16 0.67 5.32 -4.77
CA PRO A 16 2.12 5.40 -4.85
C PRO A 16 2.75 4.86 -3.57
N LEU A 17 3.70 3.94 -3.69
CA LEU A 17 4.43 3.35 -2.57
C LEU A 17 5.33 4.38 -1.86
N ASP A 18 5.71 5.47 -2.53
CA ASP A 18 6.52 6.55 -1.96
C ASP A 18 5.76 7.44 -0.94
N GLN A 19 4.44 7.37 -0.92
CA GLN A 19 3.59 8.04 0.06
C GLN A 19 3.39 7.22 1.35
N LEU A 20 3.82 5.96 1.36
CA LEU A 20 3.84 5.13 2.56
C LEU A 20 5.12 5.38 3.36
N THR A 21 5.13 5.01 4.64
CA THR A 21 6.39 4.97 5.39
C THR A 21 7.32 3.92 4.76
N ILE A 22 8.63 4.09 4.96
CA ILE A 22 9.64 3.17 4.40
C ILE A 22 9.34 1.71 4.79
N ASP A 23 8.99 1.47 6.06
CA ASP A 23 8.65 0.14 6.55
C ASP A 23 7.41 -0.43 5.85
N GLN A 24 6.33 0.37 5.74
CA GLN A 24 5.10 -0.04 5.05
C GLN A 24 5.34 -0.33 3.57
N ALA A 25 6.12 0.50 2.90
CA ALA A 25 6.44 0.32 1.49
C ALA A 25 7.26 -0.96 1.28
N ASN A 26 8.21 -1.25 2.17
CA ASN A 26 9.03 -2.47 2.08
C ASN A 26 8.25 -3.74 2.42
N ASP A 27 7.40 -3.70 3.44
CA ASP A 27 6.51 -4.81 3.78
C ASP A 27 5.55 -5.11 2.62
N LEU A 28 4.95 -4.07 2.05
CA LEU A 28 4.02 -4.21 0.93
C LEU A 28 4.71 -4.71 -0.34
N ARG A 29 5.92 -4.21 -0.66
CA ARG A 29 6.74 -4.75 -1.76
C ARG A 29 7.11 -6.22 -1.57
N SER A 30 7.37 -6.63 -0.34
CA SER A 30 7.73 -8.03 -0.03
C SER A 30 6.50 -8.95 -0.03
N TRP A 31 5.32 -8.39 0.23
CA TRP A 31 4.04 -9.11 0.22
C TRP A 31 3.48 -9.32 -1.19
N LEU A 32 3.80 -8.44 -2.14
CA LEU A 32 3.26 -8.45 -3.50
C LEU A 32 4.12 -9.20 -4.51
N PRO A 33 3.50 -9.84 -5.52
CA PRO A 33 4.24 -10.24 -6.71
C PRO A 33 4.70 -9.00 -7.48
N LYS A 34 5.87 -9.09 -8.13
CA LYS A 34 6.49 -7.94 -8.82
C LYS A 34 5.62 -7.35 -9.94
N GLU A 35 4.74 -8.16 -10.53
CA GLU A 35 3.82 -7.77 -11.61
C GLU A 35 2.69 -6.83 -11.15
N ASP A 36 2.38 -6.81 -9.84
CA ASP A 36 1.34 -5.94 -9.27
C ASP A 36 1.86 -4.53 -8.97
N ILE A 37 3.18 -4.31 -9.11
CA ILE A 37 3.83 -3.00 -8.93
C ILE A 37 3.96 -2.33 -10.29
N LEU A 38 3.21 -1.25 -10.47
CA LEU A 38 3.06 -0.54 -11.74
C LEU A 38 3.88 0.73 -11.74
N GLN A 39 4.56 0.99 -12.86
CA GLN A 39 5.13 2.29 -13.17
C GLN A 39 4.16 3.08 -14.03
N ILE A 40 3.83 4.31 -13.62
CA ILE A 40 2.79 5.12 -14.25
C ILE A 40 3.33 6.52 -14.56
N HIS A 41 3.13 6.96 -15.81
CA HIS A 41 3.42 8.32 -16.24
C HIS A 41 2.09 9.08 -16.37
N PHE A 42 1.91 10.14 -15.58
CA PHE A 42 0.68 10.94 -15.62
C PHE A 42 0.99 12.43 -15.47
N GLN A 43 0.50 13.25 -16.39
CA GLN A 43 0.68 14.72 -16.41
C GLN A 43 2.14 15.19 -16.25
N GLY A 44 3.09 14.46 -16.84
CA GLY A 44 4.52 14.77 -16.74
C GLY A 44 5.19 14.30 -15.45
N PHE A 45 4.44 13.70 -14.52
CA PHE A 45 4.97 13.02 -13.35
C PHE A 45 5.18 11.54 -13.62
N LEU A 46 6.28 11.02 -13.08
CA LEU A 46 6.59 9.60 -13.08
C LEU A 46 6.38 9.05 -11.67
N PHE A 47 5.41 8.16 -11.54
CA PHE A 47 5.21 7.35 -10.35
C PHE A 47 5.86 6.00 -10.58
N ASN A 48 7.03 5.78 -9.99
CA ASN A 48 7.84 4.58 -10.24
C ASN A 48 7.17 3.31 -9.74
N GLU A 49 6.49 3.39 -8.60
CA GLU A 49 5.95 2.23 -7.91
C GLU A 49 4.57 2.56 -7.37
N CYS A 50 3.56 2.13 -8.10
CA CYS A 50 2.15 2.25 -7.76
C CYS A 50 1.51 0.87 -7.66
N ILE A 51 0.50 0.76 -6.81
CA ILE A 51 -0.33 -0.44 -6.71
C ILE A 51 -1.81 -0.07 -6.78
N ALA A 52 -2.65 -1.03 -7.16
CA ALA A 52 -4.09 -0.84 -7.11
C ALA A 52 -4.55 -0.54 -5.67
N TYR A 53 -5.48 0.40 -5.52
CA TYR A 53 -5.98 0.79 -4.20
C TYR A 53 -6.63 -0.37 -3.46
N ASP A 54 -7.34 -1.25 -4.16
CA ASP A 54 -8.01 -2.40 -3.54
C ASP A 54 -6.99 -3.38 -2.95
N THR A 55 -5.86 -3.58 -3.64
CA THR A 55 -4.71 -4.35 -3.14
C THR A 55 -4.13 -3.73 -1.86
N TYR A 56 -3.92 -2.42 -1.85
CA TYR A 56 -3.50 -1.70 -0.64
C TYR A 56 -4.50 -1.88 0.51
N VAL A 57 -5.81 -1.74 0.25
CA VAL A 57 -6.85 -1.85 1.27
C VAL A 57 -6.88 -3.26 1.87
N TYR A 58 -6.70 -4.29 1.05
CA TYR A 58 -6.63 -5.67 1.53
C TYR A 58 -5.42 -5.90 2.43
N TRP A 59 -4.24 -5.50 1.97
CA TRP A 59 -3.01 -5.59 2.77
C TRP A 59 -3.13 -4.82 4.08
N PHE A 60 -3.61 -3.58 4.04
CA PHE A 60 -3.74 -2.70 5.19
C PHE A 60 -4.67 -3.27 6.26
N LYS A 61 -5.82 -3.84 5.85
CA LYS A 61 -6.75 -4.52 6.75
C LYS A 61 -6.10 -5.75 7.40
N THR A 62 -5.39 -6.55 6.61
CA THR A 62 -4.68 -7.75 7.11
C THR A 62 -3.62 -7.35 8.15
N HIS A 63 -2.82 -6.32 7.87
CA HIS A 63 -1.78 -5.84 8.78
C HIS A 63 -2.35 -5.16 10.03
N GLN A 64 -3.47 -4.42 9.93
CA GLN A 64 -4.17 -3.89 11.10
C GLN A 64 -4.70 -5.01 12.00
N VAL A 65 -5.25 -6.09 11.43
CA VAL A 65 -5.72 -7.24 12.20
C VAL A 65 -4.54 -7.90 12.92
N LEU A 66 -3.44 -8.18 12.21
CA LEU A 66 -2.24 -8.77 12.81
C LEU A 66 -1.64 -7.90 13.93
N SER A 67 -1.54 -6.59 13.71
CA SER A 67 -1.03 -5.65 14.71
C SER A 67 -1.89 -5.65 15.98
N ARG A 68 -3.22 -5.68 15.85
CA ARG A 68 -4.14 -5.75 17.00
C ARG A 68 -4.07 -7.09 17.73
N THR A 69 -3.95 -8.19 16.98
CA THR A 69 -3.76 -9.52 17.58
C THR A 69 -2.45 -9.59 18.35
N TYR A 70 -1.36 -9.02 17.82
CA TYR A 70 -0.07 -8.97 18.51
C TYR A 70 -0.13 -8.13 19.80
N GLU A 71 -0.77 -6.96 19.78
CA GLU A 71 -1.02 -6.17 21.00
C GLU A 71 -1.80 -6.97 22.05
N SER A 72 -2.85 -7.71 21.65
CA SER A 72 -3.63 -8.53 22.59
C SER A 72 -2.87 -9.73 23.17
N ILE A 73 -1.80 -10.20 22.50
CA ILE A 73 -0.96 -11.31 22.97
C ILE A 73 0.12 -10.81 23.96
N LEU A 74 0.45 -9.51 23.95
CA LEU A 74 1.44 -8.93 24.85
C LEU A 74 0.85 -8.34 26.14
N ASP A 75 -0.47 -8.33 26.28
CA ASP A 75 -1.20 -7.82 27.45
C ASP A 75 -1.36 -8.87 28.60
N PHE A 76 -0.44 -9.84 28.73
CA PHE A 76 -0.43 -10.85 29.80
C PHE A 76 0.66 -10.63 30.87
#